data_AF-M4QHZ9-F1
#
_entry.id   AF-M4QHZ9-F1
#
_cell.length_a   1.000
_cell.length_b   1.000
_cell.length_c   1.000
_cell.angle_alpha   90.00
_cell.angle_beta   90.00
_cell.angle_gamma   90.00
#
_symmetry.space_group_name_H-M   'P 1'
#
loop_
_entity.id
_entity.type
_entity.pdbx_description
1 polymer ?
#
loop_
_entity_poly.entity_id
_entity_poly.type
_entity_poly.pdbx_seq_one_letter_code
_entity_poly.pdbx_strand_id
1 'polypeptide(L)'
;AGQIAKDQAGPSVMISFAIAALASLLAGICYAEFGARVPKAGSAYVYSYVCIGEFVAFVIGWNLILEYVIGTASVCRGISLHLDTLLNDTLKETFAEVAPIHVSFLGSYFDFLAFGLVVVFGVALAFGVETSAMANNFVTCVNIFILGFVIIAGAIKADFSNWTVDASTSVANGTDIGNGGYFPFGFEGTLKGAATCFFGFVGFDCIATTGEEV
;
A
#
# COMPACT_ATOMS: atom_id res chain seq x y z
N ALA A 1 7.15 0.34 2.41
CA ALA A 1 8.35 -0.48 2.67
C ALA A 1 9.37 0.23 3.56
N GLY A 2 9.95 1.37 3.14
CA GLY A 2 10.99 2.06 3.91
C GLY A 2 10.58 2.50 5.32
N GLN A 3 9.38 3.06 5.48
CA GLN A 3 8.85 3.44 6.79
C GLN A 3 8.63 2.22 7.71
N ILE A 4 8.17 1.09 7.16
CA ILE A 4 7.95 -0.16 7.92
C ILE A 4 9.29 -0.75 8.38
N ALA A 5 10.30 -0.70 7.52
CA ALA A 5 11.66 -1.10 7.88
C ALA A 5 12.24 -0.20 8.99
N LYS A 6 11.98 1.11 8.95
CA LYS A 6 12.48 2.05 9.95
C LYS A 6 11.77 1.92 11.31
N ASP A 7 10.44 1.84 11.30
CA ASP A 7 9.63 2.08 12.51
C ASP A 7 8.99 0.83 13.11
N GLN A 8 8.98 -0.32 12.41
CA GLN A 8 8.22 -1.50 12.86
C GLN A 8 8.96 -2.84 12.78
N ALA A 9 9.64 -3.15 11.66
CA ALA A 9 10.25 -4.46 11.45
C ALA A 9 11.78 -4.42 11.56
N GLY A 10 12.44 -3.31 11.19
CA GLY A 10 13.89 -3.30 11.10
C GLY A 10 14.40 -4.21 9.98
N PRO A 11 15.57 -4.85 10.16
CA PRO A 11 16.13 -5.80 9.19
C PRO A 11 15.23 -6.99 8.86
N SER A 12 14.33 -7.39 9.78
CA SER A 12 13.36 -8.47 9.56
C SER A 12 12.21 -8.11 8.61
N VAL A 13 12.23 -6.91 8.00
CA VAL A 13 11.26 -6.50 6.97
C VAL A 13 11.18 -7.49 5.81
N MET A 14 12.28 -8.18 5.48
CA MET A 14 12.30 -9.22 4.44
C MET A 14 11.38 -10.40 4.80
N ILE A 15 11.40 -10.84 6.06
CA ILE A 15 10.50 -11.89 6.56
C ILE A 15 9.06 -11.39 6.56
N SER A 16 8.85 -10.13 6.93
CA SER A 16 7.52 -9.49 6.90
C SER A 16 6.90 -9.54 5.49
N PHE A 17 7.68 -9.19 4.47
CA PHE A 17 7.26 -9.27 3.07
C PHE A 17 7.05 -10.71 2.61
N ALA A 18 7.88 -11.66 3.03
CA ALA A 18 7.71 -13.07 2.68
C ALA A 18 6.39 -13.64 3.22
N ILE A 19 6.03 -13.33 4.48
CA ILE A 19 4.75 -13.74 5.09
C ILE A 19 3.57 -13.11 4.34
N ALA A 20 3.63 -11.81 4.06
CA ALA A 20 2.59 -11.10 3.32
C ALA A 20 2.41 -11.65 1.88
N ALA A 21 3.51 -11.95 1.21
CA ALA A 21 3.51 -12.53 -0.14
C ALA A 21 2.91 -13.95 -0.16
N LEU A 22 3.25 -14.79 0.82
CA LEU A 22 2.69 -16.14 0.95
C LEU A 22 1.17 -16.09 1.19
N ALA A 23 0.71 -15.21 2.08
CA ALA A 23 -0.73 -15.01 2.34
C ALA A 23 -1.47 -14.56 1.07
N SER A 24 -0.87 -13.61 0.33
CA SER A 24 -1.43 -13.10 -0.93
C SER A 24 -1.45 -14.17 -2.02
N LEU A 25 -0.42 -15.01 -2.11
CA LEU A 25 -0.34 -16.12 -3.05
C LEU A 25 -1.45 -17.16 -2.79
N LEU A 26 -1.64 -17.55 -1.52
CA LEU A 26 -2.70 -18.50 -1.15
C LEU A 26 -4.08 -17.93 -1.47
N ALA A 27 -4.32 -16.65 -1.18
CA ALA A 27 -5.56 -15.98 -1.56
C ALA A 27 -5.73 -15.95 -3.10
N GLY A 28 -4.67 -15.61 -3.85
CA GLY A 28 -4.67 -15.58 -5.31
C GLY A 28 -5.01 -16.94 -5.93
N ILE A 29 -4.53 -18.05 -5.36
CA ILE A 29 -4.88 -19.41 -5.81
C ILE A 29 -6.38 -19.68 -5.60
N CYS A 30 -6.96 -19.28 -4.46
CA CYS A 30 -8.39 -19.39 -4.23
C CYS A 30 -9.21 -18.56 -5.24
N TYR A 31 -8.76 -17.34 -5.54
CA TYR A 31 -9.40 -16.51 -6.58
C TYR A 31 -9.30 -17.14 -7.97
N ALA A 32 -8.16 -17.75 -8.31
CA ALA A 32 -8.01 -18.47 -9.57
C ALA A 32 -8.97 -19.67 -9.67
N GLU A 33 -9.19 -20.40 -8.59
CA GLU A 33 -10.18 -21.50 -8.52
C GLU A 33 -11.61 -20.97 -8.74
N PHE A 34 -11.98 -19.85 -8.12
CA PHE A 34 -13.29 -19.24 -8.31
C PHE A 34 -13.48 -18.68 -9.72
N GLY A 35 -12.46 -18.02 -10.28
CA GLY A 35 -12.48 -17.52 -11.66
C GLY A 35 -12.62 -18.64 -12.69
N ALA A 36 -11.97 -19.79 -12.47
CA ALA A 36 -12.13 -20.96 -13.33
C ALA A 36 -13.53 -21.60 -13.25
N ARG A 37 -14.21 -21.49 -12.10
CA ARG A 37 -15.56 -22.05 -11.89
C ARG A 37 -16.68 -21.11 -12.37
N VAL A 38 -16.46 -19.81 -12.34
CA VAL A 38 -17.46 -18.80 -12.70
C VAL A 38 -16.89 -17.91 -13.81
N PRO A 39 -17.03 -18.30 -15.10
CA PRO A 39 -16.45 -17.61 -16.24
C PRO A 39 -17.24 -16.35 -16.65
N LYS A 40 -17.66 -15.55 -15.66
CA LYS A 40 -18.22 -14.21 -15.86
C LYS A 40 -17.26 -13.22 -15.23
N ALA A 41 -17.06 -12.02 -15.80
CA ALA A 41 -16.29 -11.02 -15.07
C ALA A 41 -17.00 -10.74 -13.76
N GLY A 42 -16.25 -10.91 -12.68
CA GLY A 42 -16.78 -10.82 -11.34
C GLY A 42 -15.65 -10.57 -10.37
N SER A 43 -15.79 -9.51 -9.59
CA SER A 43 -15.00 -9.33 -8.37
C SER A 43 -15.49 -10.30 -7.27
N ALA A 44 -14.85 -10.29 -6.10
CA ALA A 44 -15.15 -11.16 -4.96
C ALA A 44 -16.64 -11.22 -4.59
N TYR A 45 -17.38 -10.14 -4.86
CA TYR A 45 -18.83 -10.06 -4.73
C TYR A 45 -19.57 -11.15 -5.54
N VAL A 46 -19.27 -11.27 -6.84
CA VAL A 46 -19.97 -12.22 -7.73
C VAL A 46 -19.65 -13.66 -7.34
N TYR A 47 -18.39 -13.93 -7.01
CA TYR A 47 -17.97 -15.26 -6.55
C TYR A 47 -18.67 -15.66 -5.24
N SER A 48 -18.75 -14.74 -4.28
CA SER A 48 -19.45 -14.97 -3.01
C SER A 48 -20.96 -15.16 -3.19
N TYR A 49 -21.56 -14.42 -4.13
CA TYR A 49 -22.98 -14.52 -4.46
C TYR A 49 -23.33 -15.91 -5.02
N VAL A 50 -22.49 -16.43 -5.92
CA VAL A 50 -22.71 -17.73 -6.55
C VAL A 50 -22.41 -18.89 -5.60
N CYS A 51 -21.37 -18.79 -4.76
CA CYS A 51 -20.91 -19.91 -3.92
C CYS A 51 -21.61 -20.00 -2.56
N ILE A 52 -21.91 -18.88 -1.91
CA ILE A 52 -22.35 -18.84 -0.50
C ILE A 52 -23.77 -18.29 -0.37
N GLY A 53 -24.08 -17.22 -1.09
CA GLY A 53 -25.42 -16.62 -1.13
C GLY A 53 -25.42 -15.10 -0.92
N GLU A 54 -26.61 -14.52 -1.01
CA GLU A 54 -26.84 -13.07 -1.11
C GLU A 54 -26.35 -12.28 0.12
N PHE A 55 -26.58 -12.77 1.33
CA PHE A 55 -26.20 -12.04 2.55
C PHE A 55 -24.68 -11.87 2.68
N VAL A 56 -23.92 -12.94 2.42
CA VAL A 56 -22.44 -12.89 2.49
C VAL A 56 -21.91 -12.03 1.35
N ALA A 57 -22.46 -12.16 0.14
CA ALA A 57 -22.10 -11.29 -0.97
C ALA A 57 -22.35 -9.81 -0.66
N PHE A 58 -23.49 -9.47 -0.05
CA PHE A 58 -23.81 -8.10 0.36
C PHE A 58 -22.76 -7.53 1.32
N VAL A 59 -22.36 -8.29 2.34
CA VAL A 59 -21.32 -7.86 3.30
C VAL A 59 -19.98 -7.64 2.60
N ILE A 60 -19.58 -8.56 1.72
CA ILE A 60 -18.34 -8.45 0.95
C ILE A 60 -18.38 -7.25 -0.01
N GLY A 61 -19.52 -6.99 -0.67
CA GLY A 61 -19.69 -5.84 -1.57
C GLY A 61 -19.48 -4.50 -0.86
N TRP A 62 -20.07 -4.32 0.32
CA TRP A 62 -19.82 -3.12 1.13
C TRP A 62 -18.38 -3.01 1.60
N ASN A 63 -17.74 -4.14 1.93
CA ASN A 63 -16.34 -4.15 2.33
C ASN A 63 -15.41 -3.73 1.18
N LEU A 64 -15.65 -4.23 -0.04
CA LEU A 64 -14.91 -3.82 -1.25
C LEU A 64 -15.03 -2.33 -1.54
N ILE A 65 -16.24 -1.76 -1.43
CA ILE A 65 -16.44 -0.31 -1.63
C ILE A 65 -15.62 0.47 -0.61
N LEU A 66 -15.67 0.09 0.68
CA LEU A 66 -14.88 0.74 1.73
C LEU A 66 -13.38 0.60 1.47
N GLU A 67 -12.93 -0.58 1.07
CA GLU A 67 -11.53 -0.86 0.74
C GLU A 67 -11.03 0.03 -0.41
N TYR A 68 -11.76 0.14 -1.52
CA TYR A 68 -11.37 1.00 -2.64
C TYR A 68 -11.37 2.49 -2.28
N VAL A 69 -12.30 2.95 -1.45
CA VAL A 69 -12.33 4.34 -0.97
C VAL A 69 -11.13 4.64 -0.08
N ILE A 70 -10.82 3.76 0.89
CA ILE A 70 -9.65 3.90 1.77
C ILE A 70 -8.36 3.80 0.94
N GLY A 71 -8.30 2.87 -0.01
CA GLY A 71 -7.20 2.67 -0.94
C GLY A 71 -6.89 3.95 -1.72
N THR A 72 -7.89 4.50 -2.39
CA THR A 72 -7.74 5.72 -3.18
C THR A 72 -7.29 6.91 -2.33
N ALA A 73 -7.90 7.10 -1.15
CA ALA A 73 -7.52 8.15 -0.22
C ALA A 73 -6.06 7.98 0.27
N SER A 74 -5.62 6.75 0.55
CA SER A 74 -4.26 6.46 0.99
C SER A 74 -3.22 6.77 -0.08
N VAL A 75 -3.51 6.46 -1.36
CA VAL A 75 -2.63 6.75 -2.49
C VAL A 75 -2.50 8.26 -2.71
N CYS A 76 -3.61 8.98 -2.68
CA CYS A 76 -3.61 10.45 -2.84
C CYS A 76 -2.80 11.13 -1.71
N ARG A 77 -2.95 10.63 -0.47
CA ARG A 77 -2.14 11.09 0.66
C ARG A 77 -0.66 10.74 0.49
N GLY A 78 -0.34 9.56 -0.03
CA GLY A 78 1.03 9.15 -0.35
C GLY A 78 1.71 10.11 -1.33
N ILE A 79 1.00 10.50 -2.39
CA ILE A 79 1.49 11.50 -3.37
C ILE A 79 1.72 12.85 -2.68
N SER A 80 0.77 13.29 -1.85
CA SER A 80 0.89 14.55 -1.11
C SER A 80 2.12 14.57 -0.21
N LEU A 81 2.35 13.51 0.56
CA LEU A 81 3.52 13.39 1.43
C LEU A 81 4.82 13.38 0.63
N HIS A 82 4.88 12.66 -0.49
CA HIS A 82 6.07 12.65 -1.33
C HIS A 82 6.37 14.01 -1.96
N LEU A 83 5.34 14.74 -2.42
CA LEU A 83 5.50 16.10 -2.93
C LEU A 83 5.93 17.08 -1.84
N ASP A 84 5.37 16.96 -0.64
CA ASP A 84 5.72 17.79 0.50
C ASP A 84 7.18 17.57 0.93
N THR A 85 7.65 16.32 0.96
CA THR A 85 9.06 16.01 1.21
C THR A 85 10.00 16.61 0.15
N LEU A 86 9.57 16.69 -1.12
CA LEU A 86 10.34 17.36 -2.18
C LEU A 86 10.34 18.89 -2.03
N LEU A 87 9.33 19.45 -1.37
CA LEU A 87 9.18 20.88 -1.05
C LEU A 87 9.67 21.22 0.37
N ASN A 88 10.45 20.32 0.97
CA ASN A 88 11.06 20.51 2.29
C ASN A 88 10.03 20.77 3.41
N ASP A 89 8.92 20.02 3.40
CA ASP A 89 7.83 20.01 4.40
C ASP A 89 7.03 21.33 4.53
N THR A 90 7.17 22.23 3.55
CA THR A 90 6.51 23.55 3.53
C THR A 90 4.98 23.45 3.46
N LEU A 91 4.43 22.45 2.76
CA LEU A 91 2.97 22.32 2.61
C LEU A 91 2.34 21.87 3.93
N LYS A 92 2.96 20.94 4.64
CA LYS A 92 2.51 20.52 5.96
C LYS A 92 2.48 21.67 6.96
N GLU A 93 3.51 22.51 6.99
CA GLU A 93 3.53 23.69 7.87
C GLU A 93 2.38 24.65 7.53
N THR A 94 2.24 24.98 6.24
CA THR A 94 1.17 25.87 5.76
C THR A 94 -0.23 25.33 6.05
N PHE A 95 -0.47 24.03 5.83
CA PHE A 95 -1.77 23.41 6.08
C PHE A 95 -2.07 23.22 7.56
N ALA A 96 -1.04 22.98 8.38
CA ALA A 96 -1.18 22.95 9.84
C ALA A 96 -1.55 24.33 10.40
N GLU A 97 -1.09 25.43 9.79
CA GLU A 97 -1.51 26.77 10.19
C GLU A 97 -2.94 27.11 9.74
N VAL A 98 -3.32 26.73 8.52
CA VAL A 98 -4.62 27.08 7.92
C VAL A 98 -5.77 26.22 8.47
N ALA A 99 -5.56 24.90 8.63
CA ALA A 99 -6.60 23.97 9.03
C ALA A 99 -6.07 22.84 9.94
N PRO A 100 -5.66 23.17 11.18
CA PRO A 100 -5.20 22.17 12.13
C PRO A 100 -6.37 21.34 12.67
N ILE A 101 -6.20 20.02 12.68
CA ILE A 101 -7.17 19.08 13.25
C ILE A 101 -6.63 18.61 14.60
N HIS A 102 -7.30 19.00 15.68
CA HIS A 102 -6.86 18.76 17.06
C HIS A 102 -7.50 17.50 17.66
N VAL A 103 -7.62 16.43 16.88
CA VAL A 103 -8.25 15.18 17.31
C VAL A 103 -7.23 14.07 17.23
N SER A 104 -6.95 13.39 18.35
CA SER A 104 -5.90 12.36 18.45
C SER A 104 -6.09 11.16 17.51
N PHE A 105 -7.32 10.93 17.03
CA PHE A 105 -7.64 9.86 16.08
C PHE A 105 -7.55 10.28 14.61
N LEU A 106 -7.59 11.58 14.31
CA LEU A 106 -7.48 12.10 12.94
C LEU A 106 -6.06 12.60 12.65
N GLY A 107 -5.77 12.86 11.37
CA GLY A 107 -4.51 13.49 10.98
C GLY A 107 -4.34 14.86 11.64
N SER A 108 -3.10 15.32 11.78
CA SER A 108 -2.76 16.60 12.44
C SER A 108 -3.29 17.85 11.71
N TYR A 109 -3.53 17.75 10.40
CA TYR A 109 -4.03 18.83 9.57
C TYR A 109 -4.93 18.27 8.46
N PHE A 110 -5.78 19.11 7.90
CA PHE A 110 -6.54 18.76 6.71
C PHE A 110 -5.65 18.90 5.45
N ASP A 111 -5.46 17.80 4.72
CA ASP A 111 -4.62 17.79 3.51
C ASP A 111 -5.43 18.23 2.28
N PHE A 112 -5.33 19.52 1.95
CA PHE A 112 -6.00 20.11 0.80
C PHE A 112 -5.51 19.56 -0.54
N LEU A 113 -4.24 19.17 -0.64
CA LEU A 113 -3.65 18.67 -1.88
C LEU A 113 -4.15 17.26 -2.16
N ALA A 114 -4.14 16.38 -1.16
CA ALA A 114 -4.69 15.03 -1.29
C ALA A 114 -6.20 15.07 -1.63
N PHE A 115 -6.96 15.96 -0.97
CA PHE A 115 -8.38 16.15 -1.27
C PHE A 115 -8.62 16.62 -2.71
N GLY A 116 -7.88 17.64 -3.16
CA GLY A 116 -7.97 18.14 -4.53
C GLY A 116 -7.66 17.06 -5.56
N LEU A 117 -6.66 16.23 -5.30
CA LEU A 117 -6.23 15.14 -6.19
C LEU A 117 -7.31 14.05 -6.32
N VAL A 118 -7.99 13.68 -5.22
CA VAL A 118 -9.15 12.77 -5.25
C VAL A 118 -10.28 13.35 -6.11
N VAL A 119 -10.60 14.64 -5.94
CA VAL A 119 -11.66 15.32 -6.72
C VAL A 119 -11.30 15.35 -8.20
N VAL A 120 -10.05 15.69 -8.54
CA VAL A 120 -9.57 15.72 -9.93
C VAL A 120 -9.68 14.34 -10.58
N PHE A 121 -9.24 13.29 -9.91
CA PHE A 121 -9.39 11.92 -10.43
C PHE A 121 -10.85 11.49 -10.53
N GLY A 122 -11.67 11.83 -9.53
CA GLY A 122 -13.11 11.55 -9.58
C GLY A 122 -13.80 12.23 -10.76
N VAL A 123 -13.46 13.49 -11.04
CA VAL A 123 -13.98 14.24 -12.18
C VAL A 123 -13.47 13.67 -13.50
N ALA A 124 -12.19 13.33 -13.60
CA ALA A 124 -11.60 12.71 -14.79
C ALA A 124 -12.28 11.36 -15.13
N LEU A 125 -12.54 10.53 -14.12
CA LEU A 125 -13.27 9.27 -14.28
C LEU A 125 -14.75 9.52 -14.64
N ALA A 126 -15.40 10.53 -14.07
CA ALA A 126 -16.78 10.89 -14.39
C ALA A 126 -16.94 11.37 -15.83
N PHE A 127 -15.93 12.01 -16.41
CA PHE A 127 -15.88 12.36 -17.84
C PHE A 127 -15.56 11.17 -18.75
N GLY A 128 -15.34 9.97 -18.19
CA GLY A 128 -15.12 8.76 -18.97
C GLY A 128 -13.85 8.83 -19.79
N VAL A 129 -12.75 9.35 -19.23
CA VAL A 129 -11.43 9.28 -19.87
C VAL A 129 -11.14 7.80 -20.14
N GLU A 130 -11.30 7.38 -21.39
CA GLU A 130 -10.92 6.04 -21.81
C GLU A 130 -9.42 5.90 -21.61
N THR A 131 -9.05 5.09 -20.63
CA THR A 131 -7.66 4.84 -20.29
C THR A 131 -7.01 4.15 -21.48
N SER A 132 -6.26 4.91 -22.28
CA SER A 132 -5.55 4.35 -23.44
C SER A 132 -4.61 3.24 -22.97
N ALA A 133 -4.75 2.04 -23.55
CA ALA A 133 -3.85 0.92 -23.28
C ALA A 133 -2.36 1.30 -23.45
N MET A 134 -2.06 2.24 -24.35
CA MET A 134 -0.72 2.79 -24.55
C MET A 134 -0.24 3.59 -23.33
N ALA A 135 -1.11 4.40 -22.72
CA ALA A 135 -0.78 5.17 -21.51
C ALA A 135 -0.54 4.24 -20.32
N ASN A 136 -1.38 3.22 -20.14
CA ASN A 136 -1.19 2.21 -19.09
C ASN A 136 0.15 1.46 -19.26
N ASN A 137 0.46 1.02 -20.49
CA ASN A 137 1.72 0.34 -20.76
C ASN A 137 2.93 1.27 -20.53
N PHE A 138 2.83 2.54 -20.91
CA PHE A 138 3.88 3.52 -20.64
C PHE A 138 4.14 3.69 -19.14
N VAL A 139 3.10 3.89 -18.32
CA VAL A 139 3.21 4.00 -16.86
C VAL A 139 3.81 2.73 -16.25
N THR A 140 3.40 1.57 -16.76
CA THR A 140 3.93 0.27 -16.33
C THR A 140 5.43 0.14 -16.63
N CYS A 141 5.87 0.51 -17.84
CA CYS A 141 7.28 0.53 -18.20
C CYS A 141 8.10 1.47 -17.30
N VAL A 142 7.58 2.66 -17.00
CA VAL A 142 8.23 3.61 -16.08
C VAL A 142 8.34 3.01 -14.68
N ASN A 143 7.29 2.36 -14.17
CA ASN A 143 7.32 1.69 -12.86
C ASN A 143 8.37 0.57 -12.80
N ILE A 144 8.47 -0.27 -13.84
CA ILE A 144 9.48 -1.33 -13.93
C ILE A 144 10.88 -0.73 -13.97
N PHE A 145 11.08 0.36 -14.72
CA PHE A 145 12.36 1.06 -14.78
C PHE A 145 12.78 1.63 -13.41
N ILE A 146 11.87 2.32 -12.71
CA ILE A 146 12.13 2.87 -11.38
C ILE A 146 12.48 1.74 -10.40
N LEU A 147 11.72 0.64 -10.42
CA LEU A 147 11.99 -0.53 -9.57
C LEU A 147 13.39 -1.10 -9.85
N GLY A 148 13.75 -1.28 -11.12
CA GLY A 148 15.07 -1.75 -11.52
C GLY A 148 16.19 -0.81 -11.05
N PHE A 149 16.00 0.49 -11.20
CA PHE A 149 16.94 1.50 -10.71
C PHE A 149 17.13 1.40 -9.19
N VAL A 150 16.05 1.31 -8.41
CA VAL A 150 16.11 1.19 -6.94
C VAL A 150 16.83 -0.09 -6.52
N ILE A 151 16.60 -1.21 -7.20
CA ILE A 151 17.29 -2.48 -6.91
C ILE A 151 18.79 -2.35 -7.17
N ILE A 152 19.20 -1.79 -8.31
CA ILE A 152 20.62 -1.63 -8.67
C ILE A 152 21.31 -0.64 -7.72
N ALA A 153 20.72 0.54 -7.51
CA ALA A 153 21.27 1.56 -6.60
C ALA A 153 21.33 1.06 -5.15
N GLY A 154 20.30 0.33 -4.72
CA GLY A 154 20.25 -0.32 -3.41
C GLY A 154 21.33 -1.39 -3.25
N ALA A 155 21.55 -2.23 -4.27
CA ALA A 155 22.59 -3.27 -4.24
C ALA A 155 24.00 -2.70 -4.14
N ILE A 156 24.29 -1.57 -4.81
CA ILE A 156 25.62 -0.93 -4.75
C ILE A 156 25.91 -0.34 -3.35
N LYS A 157 24.88 0.15 -2.65
CA LYS A 157 25.00 0.74 -1.30
C LYS A 157 24.64 -0.24 -0.17
N ALA A 158 24.37 -1.50 -0.48
CA ALA A 158 23.99 -2.49 0.51
C ALA A 158 25.21 -2.87 1.36
N ASP A 159 25.06 -2.75 2.67
CA ASP A 159 26.07 -3.19 3.64
C ASP A 159 25.43 -4.21 4.60
N PHE A 160 26.08 -5.37 4.75
CA PHE A 160 25.62 -6.45 5.62
C PHE A 160 25.71 -6.08 7.11
N SER A 161 26.53 -5.10 7.48
CA SER A 161 26.58 -4.58 8.86
C SER A 161 25.25 -3.97 9.31
N ASN A 162 24.48 -3.39 8.37
CA ASN A 162 23.17 -2.80 8.66
C ASN A 162 22.06 -3.85 8.91
N TRP A 163 22.35 -5.15 8.77
CA TRP A 163 21.37 -6.21 9.04
C TRP A 163 21.25 -6.53 10.53
N THR A 164 22.21 -6.10 11.34
CA THR A 164 22.14 -6.20 12.79
C THR A 164 22.19 -4.81 13.38
N VAL A 165 21.08 -4.37 13.95
CA VAL A 165 21.03 -3.04 14.57
C VAL A 165 21.63 -3.13 15.96
N ASP A 166 22.73 -2.43 16.21
CA ASP A 166 23.27 -2.33 17.57
C ASP A 166 22.37 -1.46 18.46
N ALA A 167 21.96 -2.02 19.61
CA ALA A 167 21.12 -1.33 20.59
C ALA A 167 21.79 -0.06 21.15
N SER A 168 23.12 0.05 21.14
CA SER A 168 23.86 1.23 21.60
C SER A 168 23.69 2.47 20.70
N THR A 169 23.36 2.29 19.42
CA THR A 169 23.13 3.38 18.46
C THR A 169 21.75 4.02 18.66
N SER A 170 20.81 3.32 19.31
CA SER A 170 19.44 3.81 19.57
C SER A 170 19.39 4.98 20.56
N VAL A 171 20.29 4.99 21.55
CA VAL A 171 20.34 6.00 22.61
C VAL A 171 20.85 7.36 22.09
N ALA A 172 21.65 7.37 21.01
CA ALA A 172 22.26 8.57 20.46
C ALA A 172 21.31 9.43 19.60
N ASN A 173 20.27 8.83 18.99
CA ASN A 173 19.39 9.49 18.02
C ASN A 173 17.94 9.68 18.51
N GLY A 174 17.60 9.29 19.75
CA GLY A 174 16.25 9.45 20.30
C GLY A 174 15.18 8.59 19.63
N THR A 175 15.58 7.59 18.85
CA THR A 175 14.70 6.62 18.20
C THR A 175 14.70 5.32 18.99
N ASP A 176 13.52 4.84 19.38
CA ASP A 176 13.35 3.64 20.19
C ASP A 176 13.51 2.38 19.30
N ILE A 177 14.76 1.99 18.98
CA ILE A 177 15.05 0.90 18.03
C ILE A 177 14.97 -0.50 18.68
N GLY A 178 14.20 -0.64 19.75
CA GLY A 178 13.97 -1.89 20.45
C GLY A 178 15.26 -2.55 20.98
N ASN A 179 15.25 -3.88 21.08
CA ASN A 179 16.29 -4.65 21.79
C ASN A 179 17.56 -4.93 20.93
N GLY A 180 17.66 -4.32 19.74
CA GLY A 180 18.75 -4.55 18.78
C GLY A 180 18.73 -5.92 18.09
N GLY A 181 19.71 -6.17 17.21
CA GLY A 181 19.86 -7.38 16.40
C GLY A 181 19.10 -7.35 15.07
N TYR A 182 18.79 -8.54 14.53
CA TYR A 182 18.01 -8.69 13.29
C TYR A 182 16.50 -8.46 13.51
N PHE A 183 16.03 -8.68 14.75
CA PHE A 183 14.65 -8.48 15.19
C PHE A 183 14.54 -7.38 16.26
N PRO A 184 14.79 -6.11 15.92
CA PRO A 184 14.81 -5.01 16.90
C PRO A 184 13.49 -4.90 17.68
N PHE A 185 12.36 -5.08 16.99
CA PHE A 185 11.00 -5.04 17.56
C PHE A 185 10.43 -6.44 17.86
N GLY A 186 11.28 -7.46 17.89
CA GLY A 186 10.88 -8.86 18.07
C GLY A 186 10.04 -9.43 16.91
N PHE A 187 9.51 -10.64 17.14
CA PHE A 187 8.64 -11.32 16.18
C PHE A 187 7.31 -10.59 15.99
N GLU A 188 6.78 -9.98 17.06
CA GLU A 188 5.53 -9.21 17.01
C GLU A 188 5.65 -7.99 16.08
N GLY A 189 6.75 -7.23 16.14
CA GLY A 189 7.00 -6.13 15.20
C GLY A 189 7.12 -6.58 13.75
N THR A 190 7.70 -7.77 13.53
CA THR A 190 7.76 -8.40 12.20
C THR A 190 6.36 -8.76 11.68
N LEU A 191 5.50 -9.33 12.52
CA LEU A 191 4.13 -9.69 12.14
C LEU A 191 3.27 -8.43 11.88
N LYS A 192 3.44 -7.39 12.68
CA LYS A 192 2.80 -6.08 12.48
C LYS A 192 3.25 -5.43 11.17
N GLY A 193 4.56 -5.51 10.87
CA GLY A 193 5.12 -5.11 9.60
C GLY A 193 4.52 -5.89 8.43
N ALA A 194 4.33 -7.20 8.57
CA ALA A 194 3.71 -8.05 7.55
C ALA A 194 2.27 -7.62 7.23
N ALA A 195 1.46 -7.34 8.26
CA ALA A 195 0.09 -6.84 8.08
C ALA A 195 0.06 -5.51 7.31
N THR A 196 1.01 -4.60 7.59
CA THR A 196 1.12 -3.33 6.87
C THR A 196 1.61 -3.54 5.43
N CYS A 197 2.55 -4.46 5.21
CA CYS A 197 3.06 -4.81 3.87
C CYS A 197 1.99 -5.50 3.01
N PHE A 198 1.05 -6.23 3.61
CA PHE A 198 -0.06 -6.86 2.89
C PHE A 198 -0.89 -5.86 2.11
N PHE A 199 -1.04 -4.63 2.62
CA PHE A 199 -1.70 -3.53 1.90
C PHE A 199 -1.05 -3.24 0.53
N GLY A 200 0.26 -3.47 0.39
CA GLY A 200 0.96 -3.31 -0.89
C GLY A 200 0.69 -4.42 -1.91
N PHE A 201 0.05 -5.53 -1.50
CA PHE A 201 -0.38 -6.61 -2.38
C PHE A 201 -1.86 -6.52 -2.77
N VAL A 202 -2.60 -5.55 -2.22
CA VAL A 202 -4.00 -5.28 -2.61
C VAL A 202 -4.05 -4.81 -4.07
N GLY A 203 -5.02 -5.31 -4.84
CA GLY A 203 -5.21 -5.00 -6.26
C GLY A 203 -5.06 -6.19 -7.21
N PHE A 204 -4.72 -7.38 -6.71
CA PHE A 204 -4.70 -8.60 -7.55
C PHE A 204 -6.11 -9.00 -8.03
N ASP A 205 -7.14 -8.60 -7.30
CA ASP A 205 -8.57 -8.78 -7.60
C ASP A 205 -9.02 -7.94 -8.81
N CYS A 206 -8.33 -6.83 -9.11
CA CYS A 206 -8.58 -6.05 -10.34
C CYS A 206 -8.31 -6.88 -11.60
N ILE A 207 -7.32 -7.79 -11.57
CA ILE A 207 -7.00 -8.68 -12.70
C ILE A 207 -8.18 -9.62 -13.01
N ALA A 208 -8.87 -10.10 -11.98
CA ALA A 208 -10.06 -10.93 -12.15
C ALA A 208 -11.25 -10.15 -12.75
N THR A 209 -11.30 -8.84 -12.53
CA THR A 209 -12.35 -7.97 -13.09
C THR A 209 -12.14 -7.69 -14.58
N THR A 210 -10.87 -7.55 -15.01
CA THR A 210 -10.52 -7.37 -16.44
C THR A 210 -10.60 -8.68 -17.25
N GLY A 211 -10.98 -9.80 -16.65
CA GLY A 211 -11.07 -11.10 -17.32
C GLY A 211 -12.06 -11.17 -18.50
N GLU A 212 -13.02 -10.26 -18.61
CA GLU A 212 -13.93 -10.17 -19.78
C GLU A 212 -13.29 -9.50 -21.00
N GLU A 213 -12.19 -8.76 -20.82
CA GLU A 213 -11.48 -8.06 -21.90
C GLU A 213 -10.35 -8.92 -22.53
N VAL A 214 -10.22 -10.19 -22.11
CA VAL A 214 -9.17 -11.14 -22.54
C VAL A 214 -9.73 -12.27 -23.39
#